data_AF-A0A0C2D0R9-F1
#
_entry.id   AF-A0A0C2D0R9-F1
#
_cell.length_a   1.000
_cell.length_b   1.000
_cell.length_c   1.000
_cell.angle_alpha   90.00
_cell.angle_beta   90.00
_cell.angle_gamma   90.00
#
_symmetry.space_group_name_H-M   'P 1'
#
loop_
_entity.id
_entity.type
_entity.pdbx_description
1 polymer ?
#
loop_
_entity_poly.entity_id
_entity_poly.type
_entity_poly.pdbx_seq_one_letter_code
_entity_poly.pdbx_strand_id
1 'polypeptide(L)'
;MVHTRAARGSARLAALLALLSSSCLGPNPLIDAGGDASETLTDTGDGDGDLETGDGDGDLETGDGDGDGDGDSENCDNAALDPGESDVDCGGPCAPCEDGLACVEPQDCASQVCDDSICATPACDDRIHNGDETDVDCGGPCKFCQHGPLRSELDDFEGSAATQPHVSMFANGSFALTYNGPAVAQARWFDEFGVPAGEDVEIHEMISFIDGSPIRMVAGAGQDAPIHVLESGQDAMSASNDLFLVRRDPATVLSKSRVNPLNKIVSVGDLSLDGSRVTITWVEDNKVLVRRWDYEVAGGSWIDITPFAAEPEPGTYKGSQPVLDRNSDGMVVLGWVRCQVMNDSLCDVVVRRFDAGWIEPGPVTVSTNPDYYLNPQVAIADDGRAGVVWTRLDLDNMSVRARLLDEDFLPIGQQWELQNQLVVATRADVAALSDGSFAYAWADGVQDRVHLRRYVGPDEPKLPDLGDEAPWPGVINPDTVSVSSVPNRLVVVWSGTVDSVSQIQGQVLSF
;
A
#
# COMPACT_ATOMS: atom_id res chain seq x y z
N MET A 1 3.55 -25.97 -48.18
CA MET A 1 4.23 -26.05 -49.50
C MET A 1 3.57 -25.04 -50.43
N VAL A 2 4.30 -24.52 -51.43
CA VAL A 2 3.88 -23.48 -52.40
C VAL A 2 3.87 -22.03 -51.85
N HIS A 3 4.77 -21.22 -52.42
CA HIS A 3 4.87 -19.75 -52.28
C HIS A 3 3.99 -19.02 -53.31
N THR A 4 3.70 -17.74 -53.06
CA THR A 4 4.00 -16.67 -54.04
C THR A 4 4.31 -15.33 -53.36
N ARG A 5 4.78 -14.33 -54.11
CA ARG A 5 5.75 -13.31 -53.66
C ARG A 5 5.49 -11.91 -54.27
N ALA A 6 5.97 -10.86 -53.55
CA ALA A 6 6.34 -9.51 -54.04
C ALA A 6 5.20 -8.57 -54.53
N ALA A 7 5.25 -7.24 -54.36
CA ALA A 7 6.33 -6.27 -54.59
C ALA A 7 6.11 -4.97 -53.77
N ARG A 8 7.11 -4.41 -53.08
CA ARG A 8 8.03 -3.32 -53.50
C ARG A 8 7.38 -1.99 -53.93
N GLY A 9 7.62 -0.94 -53.13
CA GLY A 9 7.65 0.47 -53.52
C GLY A 9 8.74 1.18 -52.71
N SER A 10 9.56 2.05 -53.33
CA SER A 10 10.73 2.66 -52.68
C SER A 10 11.13 4.02 -53.29
N ALA A 11 11.32 5.05 -52.47
CA ALA A 11 12.16 6.24 -52.69
C ALA A 11 12.33 6.95 -51.31
N ARG A 12 13.51 7.35 -50.80
CA ARG A 12 14.56 8.28 -51.34
C ARG A 12 14.00 9.70 -51.56
N LEU A 13 14.65 10.83 -51.22
CA LEU A 13 16.00 11.21 -50.73
C LEU A 13 15.82 12.52 -49.88
N ALA A 14 16.75 13.15 -49.13
CA ALA A 14 18.19 13.02 -48.85
C ALA A 14 18.47 13.55 -47.40
N ALA A 15 19.57 13.24 -46.68
CA ALA A 15 20.94 13.80 -46.71
C ALA A 15 21.01 15.35 -46.52
N LEU A 16 21.83 15.88 -45.59
CA LEU A 16 23.29 15.97 -45.74
C LEU A 16 24.03 16.28 -44.41
N LEU A 17 25.17 15.61 -44.18
CA LEU A 17 26.49 16.14 -43.74
C LEU A 17 26.64 16.89 -42.38
N ALA A 18 27.77 16.83 -41.65
CA ALA A 18 28.94 15.94 -41.73
C ALA A 18 29.94 16.11 -40.56
N LEU A 19 30.62 15.00 -40.23
CA LEU A 19 32.06 14.90 -39.93
C LEU A 19 32.66 15.62 -38.69
N LEU A 20 33.18 14.77 -37.78
CA LEU A 20 34.56 14.78 -37.22
C LEU A 20 35.00 16.02 -36.39
N SER A 21 35.73 15.89 -35.28
CA SER A 21 36.83 14.94 -35.04
C SER A 21 37.30 14.89 -33.58
N SER A 22 37.93 13.77 -33.22
CA SER A 22 39.12 13.67 -32.36
C SER A 22 39.04 14.15 -30.90
N SER A 23 38.80 13.16 -30.05
CA SER A 23 39.49 12.97 -28.77
C SER A 23 41.01 13.27 -28.82
N CYS A 24 41.56 13.78 -27.71
CA CYS A 24 42.87 13.34 -27.17
C CYS A 24 43.21 13.93 -25.78
N LEU A 25 43.60 13.04 -24.85
CA LEU A 25 44.63 13.19 -23.80
C LEU A 25 44.39 14.19 -22.63
N GLY A 26 44.30 13.63 -21.41
CA GLY A 26 44.45 14.35 -20.13
C GLY A 26 45.95 14.49 -19.73
N PRO A 27 46.37 14.25 -18.46
CA PRO A 27 45.62 14.00 -17.23
C PRO A 27 45.69 15.19 -16.25
N ASN A 28 45.01 15.10 -15.10
CA ASN A 28 45.19 16.03 -13.98
C ASN A 28 45.89 15.33 -12.80
N PRO A 29 47.17 15.63 -12.49
CA PRO A 29 47.84 15.14 -11.30
C PRO A 29 48.04 16.24 -10.22
N LEU A 30 47.50 15.96 -9.03
CA LEU A 30 48.12 16.11 -7.69
C LEU A 30 48.93 17.37 -7.33
N ILE A 31 48.52 18.01 -6.23
CA ILE A 31 49.33 18.55 -5.11
C ILE A 31 48.36 19.26 -4.13
N ASP A 32 48.55 19.37 -2.81
CA ASP A 32 49.23 18.56 -1.77
C ASP A 32 48.92 19.20 -0.40
N ALA A 33 49.13 18.46 0.68
CA ALA A 33 49.53 18.90 2.03
C ALA A 33 48.69 19.90 2.87
N GLY A 34 48.56 19.54 4.16
CA GLY A 34 48.31 20.48 5.27
C GLY A 34 46.99 20.23 6.00
N GLY A 35 46.94 19.58 7.17
CA GLY A 35 48.02 19.05 8.01
C GLY A 35 47.84 19.53 9.46
N ASP A 36 47.79 18.56 10.38
CA ASP A 36 47.83 18.67 11.84
C ASP A 36 46.67 19.40 12.56
N ALA A 37 46.32 19.08 13.81
CA ALA A 37 46.39 17.85 14.61
C ALA A 37 45.73 18.13 15.99
N SER A 38 45.40 17.06 16.73
CA SER A 38 45.41 16.99 18.21
C SER A 38 44.39 17.83 19.03
N GLU A 39 43.64 17.29 20.01
CA GLU A 39 43.47 15.90 20.46
C GLU A 39 42.02 15.59 20.88
N THR A 40 41.75 14.29 20.90
CA THR A 40 40.51 13.62 21.30
C THR A 40 40.22 13.67 22.80
N LEU A 41 38.93 13.68 23.13
CA LEU A 41 38.39 13.22 24.40
C LEU A 41 38.78 11.76 24.70
N THR A 42 39.24 11.47 25.91
CA THR A 42 39.02 10.17 26.58
C THR A 42 38.80 10.32 28.08
N ASP A 43 37.55 10.11 28.49
CA ASP A 43 37.13 9.09 29.47
C ASP A 43 37.52 9.16 30.97
N THR A 44 36.53 8.72 31.77
CA THR A 44 36.50 8.27 33.18
C THR A 44 36.31 9.28 34.32
N GLY A 45 35.35 8.97 35.21
CA GLY A 45 35.34 9.43 36.61
C GLY A 45 33.97 9.78 37.19
N ASP A 46 33.41 8.89 38.02
CA ASP A 46 32.23 9.11 38.87
C ASP A 46 32.38 10.30 39.86
N GLY A 47 31.26 10.90 40.30
CA GLY A 47 31.27 11.79 41.47
C GLY A 47 29.94 12.51 41.75
N ASP A 48 29.32 12.21 42.90
CA ASP A 48 28.14 12.92 43.44
C ASP A 48 28.45 14.36 43.88
N GLY A 49 27.46 15.26 43.91
CA GLY A 49 27.63 16.54 44.64
C GLY A 49 26.61 17.67 44.38
N ASP A 50 25.59 17.72 45.24
CA ASP A 50 24.72 18.84 45.62
C ASP A 50 25.13 20.32 45.36
N LEU A 51 24.08 21.12 45.07
CA LEU A 51 23.75 22.46 45.62
C LEU A 51 24.35 23.80 45.10
N GLU A 52 23.52 24.83 45.32
CA GLU A 52 23.72 26.31 45.31
C GLU A 52 23.80 27.11 43.99
N THR A 53 22.63 27.65 43.62
CA THR A 53 22.30 29.08 43.45
C THR A 53 23.40 30.10 43.06
N GLY A 54 23.10 30.92 42.04
CA GLY A 54 23.79 32.19 41.80
C GLY A 54 23.10 33.06 40.75
N ASP A 55 22.24 33.98 41.17
CA ASP A 55 21.76 35.07 40.32
C ASP A 55 22.92 36.03 40.00
N GLY A 56 22.94 36.59 38.78
CA GLY A 56 24.04 37.45 38.33
C GLY A 56 23.70 38.26 37.10
N ASP A 57 22.88 39.30 37.26
CA ASP A 57 22.67 40.33 36.24
C ASP A 57 23.99 41.03 35.88
N GLY A 58 24.23 41.27 34.60
CA GLY A 58 25.47 41.86 34.10
C GLY A 58 25.29 42.53 32.74
N ASP A 59 24.74 43.75 32.75
CA ASP A 59 24.61 44.59 31.55
C ASP A 59 25.99 44.84 30.90
N LEU A 60 26.10 44.56 29.61
CA LEU A 60 27.15 45.09 28.74
C LEU A 60 26.54 45.56 27.42
N GLU A 61 26.38 46.87 27.29
CA GLU A 61 26.22 47.51 25.98
C GLU A 61 27.50 47.30 25.16
N THR A 62 27.37 46.62 24.01
CA THR A 62 28.19 46.90 22.84
C THR A 62 27.25 47.02 21.65
N GLY A 63 27.04 48.25 21.19
CA GLY A 63 26.44 48.48 19.87
C GLY A 63 27.45 48.20 18.75
N ASP A 64 26.94 48.36 17.53
CA ASP A 64 27.62 48.43 16.24
C ASP A 64 27.73 47.10 15.48
N GLY A 65 26.69 46.79 14.72
CA GLY A 65 26.69 45.65 13.81
C GLY A 65 25.35 45.34 13.14
N ASP A 66 24.53 46.35 12.82
CA ASP A 66 23.37 46.16 11.93
C ASP A 66 23.89 45.61 10.59
N GLY A 67 23.66 44.32 10.39
CA GLY A 67 24.11 43.54 9.25
C GLY A 67 23.04 42.52 8.82
N ASP A 68 21.80 42.77 9.25
CA ASP A 68 20.61 42.19 8.64
C ASP A 68 20.55 42.72 7.21
N GLY A 69 21.16 41.94 6.31
CA GLY A 69 21.10 42.14 4.88
C GLY A 69 19.71 41.76 4.37
N ASP A 70 18.71 42.54 4.76
CA ASP A 70 17.43 42.64 4.05
C ASP A 70 17.76 43.11 2.62
N GLY A 71 18.01 42.14 1.73
CA GLY A 71 18.13 42.41 0.31
C GLY A 71 16.77 42.89 -0.18
N ASP A 72 16.68 44.17 -0.55
CA ASP A 72 15.43 44.86 -0.88
C ASP A 72 14.56 44.04 -1.84
N SER A 73 13.53 43.37 -1.30
CA SER A 73 12.58 42.56 -2.08
C SER A 73 11.55 43.42 -2.83
N GLU A 74 11.88 44.67 -3.16
CA GLU A 74 10.98 45.59 -3.87
C GLU A 74 10.92 45.32 -5.39
N ASN A 75 11.80 44.46 -5.92
CA ASN A 75 11.86 44.15 -7.35
C ASN A 75 11.24 42.81 -7.76
N CYS A 76 11.26 41.78 -6.90
CA CYS A 76 10.81 40.41 -7.20
C CYS A 76 9.28 40.21 -7.36
N ASP A 77 8.55 41.25 -7.76
CA ASP A 77 7.08 41.30 -7.83
C ASP A 77 6.61 42.52 -8.68
N ASN A 78 7.49 43.07 -9.55
CA ASN A 78 7.29 44.35 -10.24
C ASN A 78 6.90 44.24 -11.74
N ALA A 79 6.81 43.03 -12.28
CA ALA A 79 6.51 42.69 -13.67
C ALA A 79 7.54 43.19 -14.70
N ALA A 80 8.81 43.27 -14.30
CA ALA A 80 9.96 43.47 -15.17
C ALA A 80 11.07 42.43 -14.88
N LEU A 81 12.02 42.31 -15.80
CA LEU A 81 13.24 41.51 -15.57
C LEU A 81 14.33 42.45 -15.06
N ASP A 82 14.70 42.30 -13.79
CA ASP A 82 15.68 43.14 -13.10
C ASP A 82 17.08 42.50 -12.97
N PRO A 83 18.12 43.31 -12.66
CA PRO A 83 19.50 42.80 -12.59
C PRO A 83 19.73 41.83 -11.43
N GLY A 84 19.68 40.54 -11.73
CA GLY A 84 19.89 39.44 -10.77
C GLY A 84 18.89 38.30 -10.96
N GLU A 85 17.70 38.63 -11.47
CA GLU A 85 16.67 37.68 -11.88
C GLU A 85 17.06 36.90 -13.13
N SER A 86 16.48 35.72 -13.30
CA SER A 86 16.66 34.87 -14.49
C SER A 86 15.46 34.95 -15.45
N ASP A 87 14.25 35.13 -14.93
CA ASP A 87 13.05 35.55 -15.66
C ASP A 87 12.29 36.61 -14.84
N VAL A 88 11.26 37.22 -15.42
CA VAL A 88 10.48 38.31 -14.80
C VAL A 88 9.98 37.91 -13.40
N ASP A 89 10.37 38.70 -12.39
CA ASP A 89 10.02 38.51 -10.97
C ASP A 89 10.56 37.21 -10.32
N CYS A 90 11.51 36.48 -10.92
CA CYS A 90 12.00 35.21 -10.37
C CYS A 90 13.47 34.85 -10.69
N GLY A 91 14.02 33.91 -9.90
CA GLY A 91 15.40 33.44 -9.99
C GLY A 91 16.41 34.34 -9.26
N GLY A 92 17.64 33.85 -9.08
CA GLY A 92 18.73 34.57 -8.41
C GLY A 92 18.40 35.03 -6.98
N PRO A 93 18.24 36.36 -6.73
CA PRO A 93 17.87 36.88 -5.41
C PRO A 93 16.38 36.75 -5.08
N CYS A 94 15.53 36.37 -6.06
CA CYS A 94 14.09 36.27 -5.94
C CYS A 94 13.63 34.83 -5.67
N ALA A 95 12.31 34.60 -5.62
CA ALA A 95 11.78 33.25 -5.51
C ALA A 95 12.17 32.41 -6.75
N PRO A 96 12.38 31.09 -6.63
CA PRO A 96 12.66 30.25 -7.78
C PRO A 96 11.51 30.29 -8.81
N CYS A 97 11.87 30.34 -10.09
CA CYS A 97 10.98 30.33 -11.23
C CYS A 97 10.23 28.99 -11.37
N GLU A 98 8.98 29.09 -11.79
CA GLU A 98 8.13 27.97 -12.20
C GLU A 98 8.61 27.32 -13.51
N ASP A 99 8.12 26.11 -13.78
CA ASP A 99 8.39 25.34 -15.00
C ASP A 99 8.17 26.16 -16.29
N GLY A 100 9.12 26.07 -17.23
CA GLY A 100 9.05 26.71 -18.54
C GLY A 100 9.52 28.17 -18.58
N LEU A 101 9.90 28.76 -17.44
CA LEU A 101 10.52 30.10 -17.35
C LEU A 101 12.05 30.04 -17.54
N ALA A 102 12.68 31.18 -17.78
CA ALA A 102 14.11 31.28 -18.02
C ALA A 102 14.97 31.14 -16.75
N CYS A 103 16.12 30.48 -16.89
CA CYS A 103 17.06 30.20 -15.80
C CYS A 103 18.53 30.33 -16.26
N VAL A 104 19.42 30.58 -15.30
CA VAL A 104 20.88 30.62 -15.52
C VAL A 104 21.58 29.52 -14.72
N GLU A 105 21.11 29.26 -13.50
CA GLU A 105 21.63 28.25 -12.58
C GLU A 105 20.50 27.33 -12.07
N PRO A 106 20.78 26.10 -11.62
CA PRO A 106 19.78 25.17 -11.11
C PRO A 106 18.85 25.76 -10.03
N GLN A 107 19.43 26.50 -9.07
CA GLN A 107 18.69 27.16 -7.99
C GLN A 107 17.71 28.26 -8.44
N ASP A 108 17.78 28.71 -9.69
CA ASP A 108 16.80 29.65 -10.24
C ASP A 108 15.44 28.99 -10.45
N CYS A 109 15.36 27.66 -10.45
CA CYS A 109 14.14 26.89 -10.75
C CYS A 109 13.55 26.22 -9.51
N ALA A 110 12.23 26.21 -9.39
CA ALA A 110 11.52 25.48 -8.33
C ALA A 110 11.79 23.97 -8.39
N SER A 111 11.96 23.42 -9.60
CA SER A 111 12.40 22.04 -9.84
C SER A 111 13.88 21.77 -9.55
N GLN A 112 14.68 22.83 -9.33
CA GLN A 112 16.14 22.78 -9.30
C GLN A 112 16.79 22.23 -10.58
N VAL A 113 16.06 22.17 -11.70
CA VAL A 113 16.57 21.73 -13.01
C VAL A 113 16.50 22.86 -14.02
N CYS A 114 17.65 23.46 -14.32
CA CYS A 114 17.81 24.41 -15.42
C CYS A 114 18.39 23.69 -16.66
N ASP A 115 17.55 23.37 -17.65
CA ASP A 115 17.94 22.70 -18.90
C ASP A 115 17.71 23.59 -20.12
N ASP A 116 18.69 23.67 -21.03
CA ASP A 116 18.69 24.60 -22.18
C ASP A 116 18.29 26.07 -21.83
N SER A 117 18.65 26.52 -20.62
CA SER A 117 18.28 27.84 -20.02
C SER A 117 16.79 28.04 -19.74
N ILE A 118 16.05 26.95 -19.56
CA ILE A 118 14.64 26.93 -19.17
C ILE A 118 14.46 26.00 -17.95
N CYS A 119 13.61 26.37 -17.00
CA CYS A 119 13.24 25.50 -15.89
C CYS A 119 12.48 24.27 -16.41
N ALA A 120 13.06 23.09 -16.26
CA ALA A 120 12.43 21.84 -16.63
C ALA A 120 11.49 21.38 -15.51
N THR A 121 10.39 20.73 -15.88
CA THR A 121 9.48 20.06 -14.94
C THR A 121 10.21 18.98 -14.16
N PRO A 122 9.96 18.84 -12.83
CA PRO A 122 10.47 17.75 -12.00
C PRO A 122 10.34 16.37 -12.67
N ALA A 123 11.41 15.57 -12.68
CA ALA A 123 11.43 14.29 -13.37
C ALA A 123 12.01 13.17 -12.47
N CYS A 124 11.27 12.07 -12.38
CA CYS A 124 11.54 10.89 -11.56
C CYS A 124 12.81 10.07 -11.91
N ASP A 125 13.72 10.64 -12.69
CA ASP A 125 15.03 10.09 -13.07
C ASP A 125 16.12 11.17 -13.30
N ASP A 126 15.90 12.41 -12.85
CA ASP A 126 16.87 13.53 -12.98
C ASP A 126 17.95 13.55 -11.88
N ARG A 127 17.77 12.77 -10.81
CA ARG A 127 18.62 12.61 -9.60
C ARG A 127 18.62 13.80 -8.65
N ILE A 128 17.57 14.60 -8.66
CA ILE A 128 17.35 15.71 -7.76
C ILE A 128 16.07 15.45 -6.97
N HIS A 129 16.12 15.62 -5.65
CA HIS A 129 14.92 15.54 -4.82
C HIS A 129 14.08 16.81 -5.02
N ASN A 130 13.08 16.74 -5.90
CA ASN A 130 12.28 17.89 -6.33
C ASN A 130 10.78 17.58 -6.45
N GLY A 131 9.96 18.63 -6.68
CA GLY A 131 8.50 18.50 -6.77
C GLY A 131 7.88 17.89 -5.51
N ASP A 132 7.07 16.84 -5.71
CA ASP A 132 6.34 16.12 -4.67
C ASP A 132 7.07 14.83 -4.18
N GLU A 133 8.31 14.60 -4.62
CA GLU A 133 9.08 13.40 -4.25
C GLU A 133 9.31 13.26 -2.73
N THR A 134 9.45 12.03 -2.24
CA THR A 134 9.73 11.75 -0.81
C THR A 134 11.20 11.43 -0.54
N ASP A 135 11.94 11.03 -1.56
CA ASP A 135 13.40 10.85 -1.62
C ASP A 135 13.81 10.91 -3.11
N VAL A 136 15.10 11.05 -3.42
CA VAL A 136 15.60 11.28 -4.79
C VAL A 136 15.06 10.25 -5.81
N ASP A 137 14.46 10.74 -6.89
CA ASP A 137 13.86 9.96 -7.98
C ASP A 137 12.66 9.07 -7.54
N CYS A 138 12.03 9.29 -6.36
CA CYS A 138 10.95 8.43 -5.86
C CYS A 138 9.93 9.08 -4.89
N GLY A 139 8.76 8.45 -4.80
CA GLY A 139 7.62 8.93 -4.02
C GLY A 139 6.91 10.10 -4.71
N GLY A 140 5.82 10.59 -4.11
CA GLY A 140 4.93 11.55 -4.75
C GLY A 140 4.42 10.99 -6.08
N PRO A 141 4.57 11.69 -7.23
CA PRO A 141 4.24 11.18 -8.57
C PRO A 141 5.14 10.02 -9.03
N CYS A 142 6.31 9.85 -8.44
CA CYS A 142 7.36 8.93 -8.90
C CYS A 142 7.17 7.49 -8.37
N LYS A 143 8.04 6.55 -8.76
CA LYS A 143 7.99 5.15 -8.26
C LYS A 143 8.01 5.10 -6.74
N PHE A 144 7.43 4.05 -6.14
CA PHE A 144 7.58 3.82 -4.69
C PHE A 144 9.04 3.91 -4.24
N CYS A 145 9.30 4.67 -3.18
CA CYS A 145 10.60 4.66 -2.51
C CYS A 145 10.75 3.38 -1.67
N GLN A 146 11.99 2.93 -1.52
CA GLN A 146 12.33 1.89 -0.55
C GLN A 146 12.36 2.51 0.86
N HIS A 147 11.48 2.07 1.76
CA HIS A 147 11.50 2.48 3.17
C HIS A 147 12.21 1.45 4.05
N GLY A 148 11.85 0.17 3.92
CA GLY A 148 12.50 -0.96 4.58
C GLY A 148 13.32 -1.84 3.63
N PRO A 149 14.30 -2.62 4.11
CA PRO A 149 14.90 -3.69 3.32
C PRO A 149 13.86 -4.77 2.96
N LEU A 150 14.02 -5.38 1.78
CA LEU A 150 13.30 -6.61 1.45
C LEU A 150 13.65 -7.70 2.48
N ARG A 151 12.63 -8.28 3.10
CA ARG A 151 12.73 -9.47 3.96
C ARG A 151 12.33 -10.70 3.17
N SER A 152 13.21 -11.70 3.13
CA SER A 152 12.94 -13.02 2.54
C SER A 152 12.22 -13.98 3.48
N GLU A 153 12.14 -13.61 4.77
CA GLU A 153 11.64 -14.41 5.87
C GLU A 153 11.10 -13.40 6.90
N LEU A 154 9.77 -13.27 6.93
CA LEU A 154 9.01 -12.48 7.89
C LEU A 154 8.34 -13.37 8.94
N ASP A 155 8.04 -14.63 8.62
CA ASP A 155 7.76 -15.66 9.62
C ASP A 155 9.04 -16.05 10.40
N ASP A 156 8.90 -16.78 11.51
CA ASP A 156 10.01 -17.42 12.24
C ASP A 156 10.03 -18.95 12.08
N PHE A 157 9.31 -19.49 11.10
CA PHE A 157 8.97 -20.90 11.08
C PHE A 157 10.07 -21.77 10.46
N GLU A 158 11.03 -22.19 11.28
CA GLU A 158 12.07 -23.14 10.87
C GLU A 158 11.48 -24.44 10.26
N GLY A 159 11.61 -24.58 8.95
CA GLY A 159 11.38 -25.82 8.21
C GLY A 159 9.92 -26.18 7.92
N SER A 160 9.00 -25.21 7.87
CA SER A 160 7.61 -25.47 7.46
C SER A 160 6.99 -24.40 6.57
N ALA A 161 5.86 -24.72 5.94
CA ALA A 161 5.21 -23.85 4.96
C ALA A 161 4.35 -22.78 5.62
N ALA A 162 4.84 -21.54 5.64
CA ALA A 162 4.05 -20.35 5.92
C ALA A 162 3.34 -19.88 4.63
N THR A 163 2.02 -19.67 4.69
CA THR A 163 1.18 -19.35 3.53
C THR A 163 0.10 -18.33 3.84
N GLN A 164 -0.44 -17.72 2.79
CA GLN A 164 -1.63 -16.86 2.85
C GLN A 164 -1.55 -15.73 3.90
N PRO A 165 -0.50 -14.88 3.84
CA PRO A 165 -0.36 -13.78 4.77
C PRO A 165 -1.48 -12.75 4.60
N HIS A 166 -1.80 -12.07 5.68
CA HIS A 166 -2.59 -10.85 5.71
C HIS A 166 -1.86 -9.82 6.56
N VAL A 167 -1.71 -8.60 6.07
CA VAL A 167 -0.95 -7.54 6.75
C VAL A 167 -1.86 -6.39 7.16
N SER A 168 -1.53 -5.72 8.25
CA SER A 168 -2.27 -4.53 8.71
C SER A 168 -1.31 -3.58 9.41
N MET A 169 -1.23 -2.36 8.89
CA MET A 169 -0.39 -1.30 9.45
C MET A 169 -1.10 -0.59 10.61
N PHE A 170 -0.31 -0.18 11.60
CA PHE A 170 -0.70 0.71 12.67
C PHE A 170 -0.39 2.16 12.29
N ALA A 171 -1.11 3.13 12.88
CA ALA A 171 -1.00 4.55 12.53
C ALA A 171 0.39 5.19 12.78
N ASN A 172 1.29 4.51 13.48
CA ASN A 172 2.70 4.88 13.70
C ASN A 172 3.66 4.30 12.64
N GLY A 173 3.16 3.63 11.60
CA GLY A 173 3.97 3.00 10.55
C GLY A 173 4.46 1.58 10.88
N SER A 174 4.36 1.12 12.13
CA SER A 174 4.64 -0.27 12.48
C SER A 174 3.53 -1.18 11.91
N PHE A 175 3.75 -2.49 11.80
CA PHE A 175 2.73 -3.39 11.25
C PHE A 175 2.70 -4.76 11.94
N ALA A 176 1.57 -5.45 11.78
CA ALA A 176 1.46 -6.86 12.09
C ALA A 176 1.19 -7.65 10.81
N LEU A 177 1.48 -8.96 10.84
CA LEU A 177 0.99 -9.92 9.86
C LEU A 177 0.36 -11.12 10.57
N THR A 178 -0.60 -11.77 9.90
CA THR A 178 -1.13 -13.08 10.29
C THR A 178 -0.98 -14.06 9.13
N TYR A 179 -0.63 -15.31 9.40
CA TYR A 179 -0.38 -16.30 8.36
C TYR A 179 -0.72 -17.73 8.82
N ASN A 180 -0.88 -18.61 7.82
CA ASN A 180 -1.20 -20.01 8.02
C ASN A 180 0.09 -20.85 8.04
N GLY A 181 0.36 -21.51 9.16
CA GLY A 181 1.31 -22.62 9.23
C GLY A 181 0.61 -23.99 9.06
N PRO A 182 1.36 -25.11 9.05
CA PRO A 182 0.82 -26.44 8.73
C PRO A 182 -0.23 -26.99 9.70
N ALA A 183 -0.35 -26.42 10.91
CA ALA A 183 -1.27 -26.86 11.95
C ALA A 183 -1.80 -25.71 12.84
N VAL A 184 -1.27 -24.48 12.69
CA VAL A 184 -1.49 -23.35 13.60
C VAL A 184 -1.59 -22.04 12.83
N ALA A 185 -2.36 -21.11 13.39
CA ALA A 185 -2.50 -19.73 12.93
C ALA A 185 -1.56 -18.84 13.75
N GLN A 186 -0.68 -18.09 13.10
CA GLN A 186 0.36 -17.27 13.75
C GLN A 186 0.17 -15.78 13.47
N ALA A 187 0.61 -14.95 14.41
CA ALA A 187 0.71 -13.50 14.28
C ALA A 187 2.10 -13.01 14.68
N ARG A 188 2.64 -12.03 13.94
CA ARG A 188 3.92 -11.36 14.24
C ARG A 188 3.80 -9.85 14.09
N TRP A 189 4.60 -9.11 14.85
CA TRP A 189 4.68 -7.65 14.84
C TRP A 189 6.07 -7.18 14.41
N PHE A 190 6.12 -6.02 13.74
CA PHE A 190 7.33 -5.40 13.22
C PHE A 190 7.31 -3.89 13.41
N ASP A 191 8.48 -3.27 13.45
CA ASP A 191 8.62 -1.83 13.28
C ASP A 191 8.34 -1.36 11.85
N GLU A 192 8.43 -0.05 11.60
CA GLU A 192 8.21 0.54 10.27
C GLU A 192 9.21 0.09 9.20
N PHE A 193 10.34 -0.52 9.58
CA PHE A 193 11.39 -1.01 8.68
C PHE A 193 11.32 -2.53 8.46
N GLY A 194 10.28 -3.20 8.98
CA GLY A 194 10.16 -4.65 8.91
C GLY A 194 11.21 -5.38 9.74
N VAL A 195 11.65 -4.82 10.87
CA VAL A 195 12.41 -5.53 11.91
C VAL A 195 11.40 -6.16 12.88
N PRO A 196 11.49 -7.47 13.19
CA PRO A 196 10.61 -8.11 14.17
C PRO A 196 10.64 -7.42 15.55
N ALA A 197 9.45 -7.16 16.09
CA ALA A 197 9.25 -6.62 17.43
C ALA A 197 9.01 -7.72 18.49
N GLY A 198 9.35 -8.97 18.17
CA GLY A 198 9.19 -10.14 19.03
C GLY A 198 9.30 -11.48 18.28
N GLU A 199 9.12 -12.57 19.02
CA GLU A 199 8.86 -13.92 18.50
C GLU A 199 7.40 -14.02 18.00
N ASP A 200 7.08 -15.05 17.21
CA ASP A 200 5.72 -15.24 16.69
C ASP A 200 4.78 -15.77 17.79
N VAL A 201 3.49 -15.41 17.68
CA VAL A 201 2.53 -15.66 18.75
C VAL A 201 1.25 -16.31 18.23
N GLU A 202 1.00 -17.54 18.69
CA GLU A 202 -0.10 -18.38 18.24
C GLU A 202 -1.45 -17.71 18.54
N ILE A 203 -2.26 -17.49 17.49
CA ILE A 203 -3.59 -16.86 17.59
C ILE A 203 -4.59 -17.80 18.29
N HIS A 204 -4.29 -19.09 18.26
CA HIS A 204 -5.18 -20.18 18.59
C HIS A 204 -4.66 -20.96 19.81
N GLU A 205 -5.55 -21.64 20.54
CA GLU A 205 -5.15 -22.57 21.62
C GLU A 205 -5.77 -23.97 21.47
N MET A 206 -6.92 -24.12 20.79
CA MET A 206 -7.61 -25.40 20.62
C MET A 206 -8.59 -25.45 19.42
N ILE A 207 -8.43 -26.50 18.59
CA ILE A 207 -9.35 -27.10 17.60
C ILE A 207 -9.18 -26.69 16.10
N SER A 208 -8.56 -27.62 15.37
CA SER A 208 -8.60 -27.87 13.91
C SER A 208 -8.91 -26.67 12.99
N PHE A 209 -7.83 -26.02 12.57
CA PHE A 209 -7.78 -25.19 11.37
C PHE A 209 -8.35 -25.94 10.14
N ILE A 210 -9.21 -25.29 9.35
CA ILE A 210 -9.55 -25.79 8.01
C ILE A 210 -8.70 -25.05 6.97
N ASP A 211 -7.93 -25.87 6.27
CA ASP A 211 -6.84 -25.52 5.36
C ASP A 211 -7.22 -24.51 4.25
N GLY A 212 -6.32 -23.57 3.98
CA GLY A 212 -6.30 -22.80 2.73
C GLY A 212 -7.17 -21.53 2.63
N SER A 213 -7.64 -20.93 3.72
CA SER A 213 -8.15 -19.55 3.72
C SER A 213 -7.28 -18.60 4.56
N PRO A 214 -6.99 -17.38 4.08
CA PRO A 214 -6.21 -16.40 4.83
C PRO A 214 -6.95 -15.99 6.11
N ILE A 215 -6.18 -15.82 7.18
CA ILE A 215 -6.66 -15.24 8.43
C ILE A 215 -6.84 -13.74 8.18
N ARG A 216 -8.06 -13.22 8.37
CA ARG A 216 -8.31 -11.76 8.27
C ARG A 216 -8.06 -11.09 9.60
N MET A 217 -7.44 -9.92 9.55
CA MET A 217 -7.19 -9.10 10.74
C MET A 217 -7.17 -7.61 10.43
N VAL A 218 -7.41 -6.80 11.47
CA VAL A 218 -7.30 -5.35 11.41
C VAL A 218 -6.54 -4.83 12.64
N ALA A 219 -5.61 -3.91 12.39
CA ALA A 219 -4.86 -3.19 13.41
C ALA A 219 -5.81 -2.40 14.33
N GLY A 220 -5.60 -2.52 15.64
CA GLY A 220 -6.34 -1.81 16.68
C GLY A 220 -5.62 -0.59 17.19
N ALA A 221 -6.38 0.43 17.58
CA ALA A 221 -5.84 1.59 18.30
C ALA A 221 -5.44 1.19 19.74
N GLY A 222 -4.23 1.58 20.14
CA GLY A 222 -3.69 1.35 21.49
C GLY A 222 -2.18 1.50 21.54
N GLN A 223 -1.62 1.65 22.74
CA GLN A 223 -0.16 1.68 22.94
C GLN A 223 0.47 0.29 22.72
N ASP A 224 -0.28 -0.78 23.04
CA ASP A 224 0.19 -2.17 22.97
C ASP A 224 -0.01 -2.83 21.59
N ALA A 225 -0.20 -2.03 20.53
CA ALA A 225 -0.41 -2.48 19.14
C ALA A 225 -1.37 -3.69 18.99
N PRO A 226 -2.60 -3.64 19.55
CA PRO A 226 -3.49 -4.79 19.56
C PRO A 226 -4.03 -5.10 18.16
N ILE A 227 -4.20 -6.38 17.82
CA ILE A 227 -4.88 -6.80 16.59
C ILE A 227 -6.24 -7.42 16.89
N HIS A 228 -7.17 -7.25 15.95
CA HIS A 228 -8.45 -7.95 15.92
C HIS A 228 -8.42 -8.93 14.76
N VAL A 229 -8.71 -10.21 15.03
CA VAL A 229 -8.58 -11.32 14.09
C VAL A 229 -9.91 -12.04 13.94
N LEU A 230 -10.24 -12.43 12.72
CA LEU A 230 -11.41 -13.24 12.39
C LEU A 230 -10.97 -14.67 12.05
N GLU A 231 -11.08 -15.55 13.04
CA GLU A 231 -10.63 -16.94 13.02
C GLU A 231 -11.79 -17.90 12.70
N SER A 232 -11.59 -18.87 11.82
CA SER A 232 -12.48 -20.04 11.73
C SER A 232 -11.93 -21.20 12.54
N GLY A 233 -12.79 -21.83 13.35
CA GLY A 233 -12.42 -22.98 14.20
C GLY A 233 -13.66 -23.75 14.62
N GLN A 234 -13.54 -25.01 14.99
CA GLN A 234 -14.69 -25.78 15.47
C GLN A 234 -14.84 -25.65 16.99
N ASP A 235 -16.03 -25.30 17.48
CA ASP A 235 -16.32 -25.36 18.91
C ASP A 235 -16.66 -26.80 19.35
N ALA A 236 -16.26 -27.20 20.56
CA ALA A 236 -16.52 -28.54 21.09
C ALA A 236 -18.02 -28.91 21.21
N MET A 237 -18.92 -27.92 21.18
CA MET A 237 -20.38 -28.10 21.16
C MET A 237 -21.00 -28.00 19.75
N SER A 238 -20.20 -27.78 18.70
CA SER A 238 -20.67 -27.52 17.34
C SER A 238 -20.37 -28.66 16.38
N ALA A 239 -21.36 -29.00 15.53
CA ALA A 239 -21.21 -29.99 14.47
C ALA A 239 -20.58 -29.42 13.18
N SER A 240 -20.26 -28.12 13.15
CA SER A 240 -19.68 -27.39 12.03
C SER A 240 -18.61 -26.42 12.53
N ASN A 241 -17.82 -25.86 11.60
CA ASN A 241 -16.97 -24.71 11.90
C ASN A 241 -17.83 -23.54 12.41
N ASP A 242 -17.25 -22.82 13.36
CA ASP A 242 -17.70 -21.53 13.86
C ASP A 242 -16.67 -20.46 13.48
N LEU A 243 -17.05 -19.21 13.69
CA LEU A 243 -16.26 -18.02 13.43
C LEU A 243 -16.06 -17.25 14.74
N PHE A 244 -14.83 -16.90 15.06
CA PHE A 244 -14.44 -16.23 16.28
C PHE A 244 -13.75 -14.91 15.99
N LEU A 245 -14.20 -13.87 16.69
CA LEU A 245 -13.50 -12.60 16.82
C LEU A 245 -12.53 -12.72 18.00
N VAL A 246 -11.23 -12.66 17.71
CA VAL A 246 -10.15 -12.66 18.70
C VAL A 246 -9.55 -11.27 18.76
N ARG A 247 -9.46 -10.68 19.95
CA ARG A 247 -8.66 -9.48 20.20
C ARG A 247 -7.44 -9.90 21.01
N ARG A 248 -6.25 -9.51 20.57
CA ARG A 248 -5.00 -9.77 21.28
C ARG A 248 -4.03 -8.60 21.18
N ASP A 249 -3.05 -8.59 22.06
CA ASP A 249 -1.81 -7.85 21.91
C ASP A 249 -0.65 -8.87 21.73
N PRO A 250 0.62 -8.44 21.60
CA PRO A 250 1.76 -9.35 21.47
C PRO A 250 1.94 -10.29 22.68
N ALA A 251 1.55 -9.88 23.89
CA ALA A 251 1.79 -10.61 25.13
C ALA A 251 0.59 -11.45 25.60
N THR A 252 -0.65 -11.05 25.29
CA THR A 252 -1.86 -11.65 25.84
C THR A 252 -3.03 -11.70 24.86
N VAL A 253 -3.89 -12.73 25.01
CA VAL A 253 -5.23 -12.75 24.40
C VAL A 253 -6.18 -11.95 25.28
N LEU A 254 -6.66 -10.82 24.75
CA LEU A 254 -7.52 -9.87 25.48
C LEU A 254 -8.98 -10.32 25.50
N SER A 255 -9.49 -10.92 24.41
CA SER A 255 -10.83 -11.52 24.36
C SER A 255 -11.02 -12.47 23.19
N LYS A 256 -11.93 -13.45 23.31
CA LYS A 256 -12.42 -14.30 22.22
C LYS A 256 -13.94 -14.39 22.27
N SER A 257 -14.61 -14.10 21.16
CA SER A 257 -16.08 -14.07 21.06
C SER A 257 -16.57 -14.75 19.77
N ARG A 258 -17.56 -15.64 19.86
CA ARG A 258 -18.15 -16.29 18.68
C ARG A 258 -19.06 -15.32 17.91
N VAL A 259 -18.86 -15.20 16.60
CA VAL A 259 -19.60 -14.31 15.69
C VAL A 259 -20.97 -14.89 15.30
N ASN A 260 -21.02 -16.17 14.94
CA ASN A 260 -22.17 -16.85 14.35
C ASN A 260 -23.01 -17.63 15.39
N PRO A 261 -24.27 -17.99 15.05
CA PRO A 261 -25.06 -18.95 15.83
C PRO A 261 -24.52 -20.39 15.74
N LEU A 262 -24.74 -21.18 16.80
CA LEU A 262 -24.44 -22.62 16.85
C LEU A 262 -25.08 -23.41 15.70
N ASN A 263 -24.37 -24.43 15.21
CA ASN A 263 -24.81 -25.37 14.17
C ASN A 263 -25.17 -24.72 12.82
N LYS A 264 -24.44 -23.66 12.45
CA LYS A 264 -24.50 -23.03 11.13
C LYS A 264 -23.27 -23.38 10.32
N ILE A 265 -23.46 -23.60 9.02
CA ILE A 265 -22.33 -23.68 8.09
C ILE A 265 -21.92 -22.24 7.77
N VAL A 266 -20.77 -21.84 8.31
CA VAL A 266 -20.16 -20.55 8.03
C VAL A 266 -18.80 -20.71 7.36
N SER A 267 -18.42 -19.73 6.55
CA SER A 267 -17.06 -19.59 6.03
C SER A 267 -16.49 -18.23 6.40
N VAL A 268 -15.16 -18.13 6.31
CA VAL A 268 -14.40 -16.89 6.52
C VAL A 268 -15.00 -15.75 5.69
N GLY A 269 -15.09 -14.58 6.32
CA GLY A 269 -15.31 -13.29 5.68
C GLY A 269 -14.24 -12.34 6.18
N ASP A 270 -14.62 -11.14 6.60
CA ASP A 270 -13.67 -10.04 6.81
C ASP A 270 -14.11 -9.06 7.89
N LEU A 271 -13.23 -8.15 8.32
CA LEU A 271 -13.50 -7.19 9.40
C LEU A 271 -12.78 -5.86 9.28
N SER A 272 -13.43 -4.79 9.77
CA SER A 272 -12.85 -3.45 9.90
C SER A 272 -13.20 -2.83 11.26
N LEU A 273 -12.36 -1.91 11.74
CA LEU A 273 -12.45 -1.33 13.08
C LEU A 273 -12.55 0.21 13.06
N ASP A 274 -13.71 0.72 13.46
CA ASP A 274 -13.96 2.14 13.74
C ASP A 274 -13.93 2.38 15.26
N GLY A 275 -12.79 2.83 15.79
CA GLY A 275 -12.59 3.06 17.23
C GLY A 275 -12.81 1.77 18.05
N SER A 276 -13.89 1.71 18.82
CA SER A 276 -14.31 0.53 19.59
C SER A 276 -15.19 -0.47 18.82
N ARG A 277 -15.57 -0.13 17.57
CA ARG A 277 -16.60 -0.83 16.79
C ARG A 277 -16.00 -1.67 15.68
N VAL A 278 -16.14 -2.99 15.79
CA VAL A 278 -15.80 -3.93 14.73
C VAL A 278 -17.02 -4.13 13.84
N THR A 279 -16.89 -3.88 12.54
CA THR A 279 -17.84 -4.35 11.53
C THR A 279 -17.30 -5.67 10.96
N ILE A 280 -18.11 -6.72 10.96
CA ILE A 280 -17.73 -8.08 10.56
C ILE A 280 -18.66 -8.56 9.45
N THR A 281 -18.09 -9.17 8.41
CA THR A 281 -18.83 -9.92 7.41
C THR A 281 -18.46 -11.40 7.41
N TRP A 282 -19.40 -12.27 7.06
CA TRP A 282 -19.18 -13.70 6.88
C TRP A 282 -20.22 -14.30 5.93
N VAL A 283 -19.99 -15.53 5.47
CA VAL A 283 -21.02 -16.29 4.75
C VAL A 283 -21.74 -17.21 5.73
N GLU A 284 -23.06 -17.19 5.76
CA GLU A 284 -23.92 -18.17 6.45
C GLU A 284 -24.99 -18.70 5.48
N ASP A 285 -25.11 -20.01 5.32
CA ASP A 285 -26.08 -20.65 4.42
C ASP A 285 -26.08 -20.06 2.97
N ASN A 286 -24.89 -19.72 2.46
CA ASN A 286 -24.63 -19.03 1.17
C ASN A 286 -25.13 -17.56 1.09
N LYS A 287 -25.35 -16.89 2.23
CA LYS A 287 -25.67 -15.47 2.31
C LYS A 287 -24.50 -14.72 2.93
N VAL A 288 -24.10 -13.61 2.32
CA VAL A 288 -23.19 -12.67 2.97
C VAL A 288 -23.98 -11.90 4.02
N LEU A 289 -23.60 -12.07 5.28
CA LEU A 289 -24.16 -11.37 6.43
C LEU A 289 -23.17 -10.30 6.91
N VAL A 290 -23.72 -9.22 7.47
CA VAL A 290 -22.96 -8.13 8.08
C VAL A 290 -23.49 -7.88 9.49
N ARG A 291 -22.59 -7.62 10.43
CA ARG A 291 -22.92 -7.29 11.83
C ARG A 291 -21.87 -6.35 12.42
N ARG A 292 -22.26 -5.58 13.43
CA ARG A 292 -21.36 -4.74 14.21
C ARG A 292 -21.29 -5.21 15.66
N TRP A 293 -20.14 -5.00 16.28
CA TRP A 293 -19.83 -5.27 17.69
C TRP A 293 -19.14 -4.04 18.26
N ASP A 294 -19.55 -3.57 19.44
CA ASP A 294 -18.90 -2.45 20.13
C ASP A 294 -18.36 -2.94 21.48
N TYR A 295 -17.05 -2.78 21.70
CA TYR A 295 -16.39 -3.26 22.91
C TYR A 295 -16.75 -2.44 24.16
N GLU A 296 -17.07 -1.15 24.03
CA GLU A 296 -17.28 -0.27 25.18
C GLU A 296 -18.63 -0.49 25.86
N VAL A 297 -19.65 -0.86 25.08
CA VAL A 297 -21.01 -0.95 25.61
C VAL A 297 -21.30 -2.37 26.12
N ALA A 298 -21.40 -2.44 27.46
CA ALA A 298 -21.68 -3.62 28.26
C ALA A 298 -20.62 -4.75 28.20
N GLY A 299 -19.35 -4.37 28.00
CA GLY A 299 -18.21 -5.31 28.07
C GLY A 299 -18.07 -6.19 26.83
N GLY A 300 -18.36 -5.63 25.65
CA GLY A 300 -18.52 -6.38 24.42
C GLY A 300 -19.87 -7.08 24.38
N SER A 301 -20.90 -6.36 23.95
CA SER A 301 -22.20 -6.95 23.63
C SER A 301 -22.48 -6.85 22.12
N TRP A 302 -23.48 -7.60 21.65
CA TRP A 302 -24.01 -7.44 20.30
C TRP A 302 -25.03 -6.31 20.29
N ILE A 303 -24.72 -5.26 19.54
CA ILE A 303 -25.41 -3.96 19.59
C ILE A 303 -25.36 -3.31 18.21
N ASP A 304 -26.17 -2.27 18.06
CA ASP A 304 -26.43 -1.49 16.85
C ASP A 304 -27.13 -2.22 15.71
N ILE A 305 -26.66 -3.40 15.26
CA ILE A 305 -27.19 -4.04 14.04
C ILE A 305 -27.65 -5.48 14.27
N THR A 306 -28.95 -5.73 14.06
CA THR A 306 -29.46 -7.08 13.81
C THR A 306 -28.81 -7.59 12.51
N PRO A 307 -28.15 -8.77 12.48
CA PRO A 307 -27.41 -9.20 11.30
C PRO A 307 -28.26 -9.10 10.04
N PHE A 308 -27.80 -8.33 9.05
CA PHE A 308 -28.50 -8.10 7.80
C PHE A 308 -27.77 -8.78 6.65
N ALA A 309 -28.52 -9.17 5.61
CA ALA A 309 -27.95 -9.71 4.40
C ALA A 309 -27.48 -8.58 3.49
N ALA A 310 -26.22 -8.66 3.03
CA ALA A 310 -25.67 -7.74 2.04
C ALA A 310 -26.40 -7.85 0.68
N GLU A 311 -26.94 -9.02 0.39
CA GLU A 311 -27.82 -9.28 -0.76
C GLU A 311 -29.30 -8.99 -0.40
N PRO A 312 -29.97 -8.02 -1.05
CA PRO A 312 -31.41 -7.78 -0.86
C PRO A 312 -32.31 -8.87 -1.48
N GLU A 313 -31.82 -9.66 -2.44
CA GLU A 313 -32.59 -10.73 -3.12
C GLU A 313 -32.07 -12.16 -2.83
N PRO A 314 -32.05 -12.63 -1.57
CA PRO A 314 -31.44 -13.91 -1.18
C PRO A 314 -32.20 -15.17 -1.65
N GLY A 315 -33.31 -15.00 -2.38
CA GLY A 315 -34.00 -16.08 -3.10
C GLY A 315 -33.54 -16.23 -4.56
N THR A 316 -32.92 -15.19 -5.12
CA THR A 316 -32.43 -15.14 -6.51
C THR A 316 -30.92 -15.35 -6.56
N TYR A 317 -30.19 -14.78 -5.59
CA TYR A 317 -28.72 -14.78 -5.55
C TYR A 317 -28.15 -15.39 -4.27
N LYS A 318 -26.97 -15.98 -4.41
CA LYS A 318 -26.10 -16.43 -3.32
C LYS A 318 -24.79 -15.64 -3.35
N GLY A 319 -24.19 -15.42 -2.19
CA GLY A 319 -22.93 -14.69 -2.05
C GLY A 319 -21.81 -15.58 -1.48
N SER A 320 -20.57 -15.32 -1.89
CA SER A 320 -19.37 -15.97 -1.35
C SER A 320 -18.17 -15.01 -1.35
N GLN A 321 -17.15 -15.34 -0.56
CA GLN A 321 -15.89 -14.58 -0.45
C GLN A 321 -16.13 -13.08 -0.18
N PRO A 322 -16.82 -12.71 0.92
CA PRO A 322 -17.02 -11.32 1.27
C PRO A 322 -15.75 -10.72 1.85
N VAL A 323 -15.45 -9.50 1.43
CA VAL A 323 -14.32 -8.67 1.85
C VAL A 323 -14.81 -7.26 2.12
N LEU A 324 -14.20 -6.55 3.07
CA LEU A 324 -14.61 -5.19 3.35
C LEU A 324 -13.45 -4.28 3.74
N ASP A 325 -13.60 -3.01 3.42
CA ASP A 325 -12.69 -1.94 3.83
C ASP A 325 -13.48 -0.72 4.29
N ARG A 326 -12.84 0.22 4.98
CA ARG A 326 -13.46 1.41 5.55
C ARG A 326 -12.50 2.60 5.60
N ASN A 327 -12.96 3.75 5.11
CA ASN A 327 -12.22 5.02 5.18
C ASN A 327 -12.33 5.70 6.57
N SER A 328 -11.67 6.86 6.71
CA SER A 328 -11.66 7.65 7.95
C SER A 328 -13.03 8.21 8.34
N ASP A 329 -13.91 8.54 7.38
CA ASP A 329 -15.29 8.98 7.62
C ASP A 329 -16.22 7.88 8.17
N GLY A 330 -15.77 6.62 8.15
CA GLY A 330 -16.56 5.48 8.60
C GLY A 330 -17.44 4.84 7.53
N MET A 331 -17.28 5.24 6.26
CA MET A 331 -17.93 4.58 5.12
C MET A 331 -17.31 3.20 4.91
N VAL A 332 -18.12 2.15 4.93
CA VAL A 332 -17.71 0.76 4.66
C VAL A 332 -18.08 0.40 3.23
N VAL A 333 -17.14 -0.19 2.50
CA VAL A 333 -17.38 -0.87 1.22
C VAL A 333 -17.24 -2.37 1.42
N LEU A 334 -18.28 -3.12 1.07
CA LEU A 334 -18.30 -4.58 1.11
C LEU A 334 -18.35 -5.13 -0.31
N GLY A 335 -17.33 -5.89 -0.71
CA GLY A 335 -17.27 -6.64 -1.97
C GLY A 335 -17.57 -8.12 -1.77
N TRP A 336 -18.19 -8.78 -2.75
CA TRP A 336 -18.37 -10.23 -2.76
C TRP A 336 -18.60 -10.80 -4.17
N VAL A 337 -18.45 -12.12 -4.31
CA VAL A 337 -18.85 -12.86 -5.51
C VAL A 337 -20.34 -13.24 -5.40
N ARG A 338 -21.17 -12.72 -6.31
CA ARG A 338 -22.62 -12.87 -6.37
C ARG A 338 -23.00 -13.82 -7.51
N CYS A 339 -23.49 -15.01 -7.19
CA CYS A 339 -23.92 -16.02 -8.18
C CYS A 339 -25.43 -16.20 -8.15
N GLN A 340 -26.05 -16.62 -9.25
CA GLN A 340 -27.47 -16.99 -9.24
C GLN A 340 -27.68 -18.31 -8.49
N VAL A 341 -28.79 -18.43 -7.74
CA VAL A 341 -29.14 -19.67 -7.01
C VAL A 341 -29.42 -20.83 -7.97
N MET A 342 -29.96 -20.54 -9.15
CA MET A 342 -30.30 -21.54 -10.17
C MET A 342 -29.14 -21.88 -11.12
N ASN A 343 -28.07 -21.09 -11.13
CA ASN A 343 -26.91 -21.27 -12.00
C ASN A 343 -25.69 -20.61 -11.35
N ASP A 344 -24.83 -21.43 -10.74
CA ASP A 344 -23.63 -20.97 -10.05
C ASP A 344 -22.37 -20.98 -10.90
N SER A 345 -22.54 -21.21 -12.22
CA SER A 345 -21.50 -21.02 -13.22
C SER A 345 -21.40 -19.59 -13.76
N LEU A 346 -22.36 -18.72 -13.41
CA LEU A 346 -22.39 -17.31 -13.83
C LEU A 346 -22.50 -16.43 -12.59
N CYS A 347 -21.38 -15.86 -12.20
CA CYS A 347 -21.27 -14.97 -11.05
C CYS A 347 -20.81 -13.58 -11.50
N ASP A 348 -21.24 -12.56 -10.77
CA ASP A 348 -20.74 -11.20 -10.86
C ASP A 348 -19.86 -10.89 -9.64
N VAL A 349 -18.88 -10.01 -9.81
CA VAL A 349 -18.27 -9.32 -8.66
C VAL A 349 -19.08 -8.05 -8.42
N VAL A 350 -19.52 -7.89 -7.17
CA VAL A 350 -20.37 -6.76 -6.78
C VAL A 350 -19.86 -6.13 -5.49
N VAL A 351 -20.19 -4.85 -5.30
CA VAL A 351 -19.89 -4.09 -4.09
C VAL A 351 -21.14 -3.40 -3.55
N ARG A 352 -21.19 -3.13 -2.25
CA ARG A 352 -22.25 -2.35 -1.59
C ARG A 352 -21.65 -1.46 -0.51
N ARG A 353 -21.97 -0.17 -0.55
CA ARG A 353 -21.54 0.85 0.41
C ARG A 353 -22.57 1.01 1.53
N PHE A 354 -22.10 1.26 2.76
CA PHE A 354 -22.93 1.59 3.92
C PHE A 354 -22.14 2.26 5.03
N ASP A 355 -22.83 2.90 5.96
CA ASP A 355 -22.26 3.58 7.13
C ASP A 355 -23.06 3.25 8.41
N ALA A 356 -23.05 4.11 9.42
CA ALA A 356 -23.81 3.93 10.66
C ALA A 356 -25.30 4.36 10.60
N GLY A 357 -25.66 5.24 9.67
CA GLY A 357 -27.02 5.77 9.46
C GLY A 357 -27.69 5.34 8.16
N TRP A 358 -26.94 4.82 7.19
CA TRP A 358 -27.43 4.52 5.84
C TRP A 358 -26.76 3.29 5.21
N ILE A 359 -27.47 2.67 4.26
CA ILE A 359 -27.05 1.49 3.50
C ILE A 359 -27.57 1.68 2.06
N GLU A 360 -26.71 1.54 1.05
CA GLU A 360 -27.14 1.55 -0.37
C GLU A 360 -28.30 0.55 -0.60
N PRO A 361 -29.31 0.85 -1.43
CA PRO A 361 -30.49 0.00 -1.57
C PRO A 361 -30.20 -1.37 -2.19
N GLY A 362 -29.09 -1.52 -2.92
CA GLY A 362 -28.64 -2.78 -3.49
C GLY A 362 -27.16 -2.74 -3.90
N PRO A 363 -26.60 -3.88 -4.34
CA PRO A 363 -25.23 -3.97 -4.84
C PRO A 363 -25.05 -3.31 -6.21
N VAL A 364 -23.86 -2.74 -6.42
CA VAL A 364 -23.33 -2.27 -7.71
C VAL A 364 -22.46 -3.37 -8.31
N THR A 365 -22.74 -3.77 -9.55
CA THR A 365 -21.91 -4.76 -10.28
C THR A 365 -20.68 -4.09 -10.88
N VAL A 366 -19.49 -4.60 -10.54
CA VAL A 366 -18.21 -4.09 -11.06
C VAL A 366 -17.64 -4.93 -12.19
N SER A 367 -17.96 -6.23 -12.25
CA SER A 367 -17.60 -7.10 -13.38
C SER A 367 -18.36 -6.73 -14.66
N THR A 368 -17.67 -6.73 -15.81
CA THR A 368 -18.29 -6.37 -17.10
C THR A 368 -19.25 -7.44 -17.63
N ASN A 369 -18.96 -8.72 -17.36
CA ASN A 369 -19.80 -9.86 -17.77
C ASN A 369 -19.83 -10.89 -16.62
N PRO A 370 -20.92 -11.66 -16.46
CA PRO A 370 -20.94 -12.79 -15.54
C PRO A 370 -19.97 -13.90 -15.98
N ASP A 371 -19.16 -14.40 -15.05
CA ASP A 371 -18.16 -15.46 -15.28
C ASP A 371 -17.81 -16.16 -13.95
N TYR A 372 -16.79 -17.00 -13.92
CA TYR A 372 -16.23 -17.53 -12.69
C TYR A 372 -15.21 -16.56 -12.08
N TYR A 373 -15.56 -15.99 -10.93
CA TYR A 373 -14.70 -15.05 -10.19
C TYR A 373 -14.38 -15.57 -8.78
N LEU A 374 -13.14 -15.33 -8.34
CA LEU A 374 -12.63 -15.63 -6.99
C LEU A 374 -11.85 -14.44 -6.43
N ASN A 375 -11.57 -14.50 -5.14
CA ASN A 375 -10.62 -13.65 -4.41
C ASN A 375 -10.83 -12.13 -4.63
N PRO A 376 -12.07 -11.58 -4.58
CA PRO A 376 -12.23 -10.14 -4.61
C PRO A 376 -11.54 -9.52 -3.39
N GLN A 377 -10.81 -8.41 -3.56
CA GLN A 377 -10.42 -7.46 -2.50
C GLN A 377 -10.97 -6.08 -2.85
N VAL A 378 -11.20 -5.25 -1.83
CA VAL A 378 -11.73 -3.89 -1.95
C VAL A 378 -10.91 -2.93 -1.10
N ALA A 379 -10.75 -1.70 -1.57
CA ALA A 379 -10.25 -0.59 -0.77
C ALA A 379 -11.09 0.66 -1.04
N ILE A 380 -11.31 1.51 -0.03
CA ILE A 380 -11.99 2.80 -0.14
C ILE A 380 -11.07 3.93 0.36
N ALA A 381 -10.90 4.95 -0.48
CA ALA A 381 -10.12 6.14 -0.15
C ALA A 381 -10.94 7.13 0.70
N ASP A 382 -10.24 8.07 1.35
CA ASP A 382 -10.86 9.16 2.10
C ASP A 382 -11.62 10.15 1.21
N ASP A 383 -11.36 10.18 -0.10
CA ASP A 383 -12.16 10.93 -1.08
C ASP A 383 -13.45 10.19 -1.52
N GLY A 384 -13.74 9.03 -0.92
CA GLY A 384 -14.95 8.24 -1.18
C GLY A 384 -14.90 7.34 -2.42
N ARG A 385 -13.84 7.41 -3.23
CA ARG A 385 -13.62 6.49 -4.36
C ARG A 385 -13.23 5.11 -3.85
N ALA A 386 -13.48 4.07 -4.64
CA ALA A 386 -13.16 2.69 -4.26
C ALA A 386 -12.45 1.92 -5.37
N GLY A 387 -11.42 1.16 -4.99
CA GLY A 387 -10.72 0.21 -5.85
C GLY A 387 -11.19 -1.21 -5.56
N VAL A 388 -11.41 -2.00 -6.60
CA VAL A 388 -11.76 -3.41 -6.50
C VAL A 388 -10.85 -4.23 -7.40
N VAL A 389 -10.32 -5.34 -6.89
CA VAL A 389 -9.50 -6.30 -7.64
C VAL A 389 -10.02 -7.72 -7.42
N TRP A 390 -9.94 -8.59 -8.42
CA TRP A 390 -10.41 -9.97 -8.34
C TRP A 390 -9.75 -10.86 -9.39
N THR A 391 -9.85 -12.18 -9.19
CA THR A 391 -9.31 -13.19 -10.13
C THR A 391 -10.45 -13.80 -10.95
N ARG A 392 -10.30 -13.85 -12.27
CA ARG A 392 -11.14 -14.61 -13.20
C ARG A 392 -10.55 -15.99 -13.42
N LEU A 393 -11.37 -17.02 -13.20
CA LEU A 393 -11.05 -18.40 -13.56
C LEU A 393 -11.44 -18.66 -15.01
N ASP A 394 -10.48 -19.12 -15.79
CA ASP A 394 -10.69 -19.66 -17.13
C ASP A 394 -9.62 -20.75 -17.31
N LEU A 395 -10.01 -21.95 -17.73
CA LEU A 395 -9.15 -23.15 -17.65
C LEU A 395 -7.85 -23.01 -18.44
N ASP A 396 -7.84 -22.17 -19.48
CA ASP A 396 -6.71 -21.92 -20.36
C ASP A 396 -6.19 -20.47 -20.29
N ASN A 397 -6.81 -19.57 -19.49
CA ASN A 397 -6.49 -18.14 -19.47
C ASN A 397 -6.94 -17.41 -18.19
N MET A 398 -6.39 -17.79 -17.04
CA MET A 398 -6.68 -17.13 -15.77
C MET A 398 -6.15 -15.68 -15.80
N SER A 399 -6.85 -14.75 -15.15
CA SER A 399 -6.54 -13.32 -15.21
C SER A 399 -6.86 -12.59 -13.92
N VAL A 400 -6.06 -11.57 -13.58
CA VAL A 400 -6.36 -10.59 -12.53
C VAL A 400 -7.02 -9.39 -13.18
N ARG A 401 -8.13 -8.95 -12.61
CA ARG A 401 -8.97 -7.86 -13.12
C ARG A 401 -9.26 -6.87 -12.02
N ALA A 402 -9.40 -5.60 -12.40
CA ALA A 402 -9.64 -4.52 -11.46
C ALA A 402 -10.58 -3.47 -12.04
N ARG A 403 -11.15 -2.66 -11.15
CA ARG A 403 -12.00 -1.52 -11.50
C ARG A 403 -11.99 -0.47 -10.39
N LEU A 404 -12.19 0.79 -10.77
CA LEU A 404 -12.45 1.90 -9.86
C LEU A 404 -13.94 2.25 -9.83
N LEU A 405 -14.38 2.83 -8.70
CA LEU A 405 -15.65 3.53 -8.55
C LEU A 405 -15.39 4.98 -8.11
N ASP A 406 -16.24 5.89 -8.55
CA ASP A 406 -16.22 7.30 -8.12
C ASP A 406 -16.84 7.51 -6.72
N GLU A 407 -16.85 8.77 -6.26
CA GLU A 407 -17.49 9.23 -5.02
C GLU A 407 -19.01 8.97 -4.98
N ASP A 408 -19.68 8.97 -6.14
CA ASP A 408 -21.08 8.56 -6.31
C ASP A 408 -21.26 7.02 -6.24
N PHE A 409 -20.17 6.27 -6.10
CA PHE A 409 -20.10 4.81 -6.05
C PHE A 409 -20.56 4.12 -7.35
N LEU A 410 -20.32 4.78 -8.48
CA LEU A 410 -20.54 4.26 -9.82
C LEU A 410 -19.23 3.79 -10.45
N PRO A 411 -19.21 2.68 -11.23
CA PRO A 411 -17.96 2.20 -11.82
C PRO A 411 -17.45 3.12 -12.94
N ILE A 412 -16.27 3.69 -12.75
CA ILE A 412 -15.62 4.59 -13.71
C ILE A 412 -14.68 3.83 -14.65
N GLY A 413 -14.53 4.35 -15.87
CA GLY A 413 -13.68 3.75 -16.90
C GLY A 413 -14.09 2.36 -17.36
N GLN A 414 -13.15 1.70 -18.05
CA GLN A 414 -13.25 0.28 -18.39
C GLN A 414 -12.72 -0.59 -17.25
N GLN A 415 -13.23 -1.82 -17.17
CA GLN A 415 -12.64 -2.85 -16.32
C GLN A 415 -11.25 -3.21 -16.85
N TRP A 416 -10.22 -3.07 -16.02
CA TRP A 416 -8.85 -3.43 -16.36
C TRP A 416 -8.63 -4.95 -16.31
N GLU A 417 -7.76 -5.45 -17.17
CA GLU A 417 -7.16 -6.78 -17.09
C GLU A 417 -5.68 -6.57 -16.76
N LEU A 418 -5.35 -6.55 -15.46
CA LEU A 418 -4.01 -6.21 -14.96
C LEU A 418 -2.95 -7.22 -15.45
N GLN A 419 -3.36 -8.49 -15.53
CA GLN A 419 -2.62 -9.58 -16.15
C GLN A 419 -3.59 -10.69 -16.64
N ASN A 420 -3.19 -11.38 -17.70
CA ASN A 420 -3.81 -12.61 -18.20
C ASN A 420 -2.75 -13.70 -18.43
N GLN A 421 -3.16 -14.86 -18.96
CA GLN A 421 -2.30 -16.04 -19.18
C GLN A 421 -1.66 -16.59 -17.89
N LEU A 422 -2.29 -16.35 -16.73
CA LEU A 422 -1.88 -16.97 -15.47
C LEU A 422 -2.22 -18.47 -15.48
N VAL A 423 -1.32 -19.27 -14.90
CA VAL A 423 -1.45 -20.74 -14.81
C VAL A 423 -2.18 -21.18 -13.53
N VAL A 424 -2.23 -20.30 -12.51
CA VAL A 424 -2.90 -20.53 -11.22
C VAL A 424 -3.68 -19.29 -10.79
N ALA A 425 -4.67 -19.46 -9.91
CA ALA A 425 -5.41 -18.35 -9.32
C ALA A 425 -4.59 -17.70 -8.19
N THR A 426 -4.03 -16.53 -8.44
CA THR A 426 -3.47 -15.68 -7.36
C THR A 426 -4.58 -15.08 -6.50
N ARG A 427 -4.22 -14.74 -5.26
CA ARG A 427 -4.93 -13.80 -4.40
C ARG A 427 -4.22 -12.45 -4.54
N ALA A 428 -4.73 -11.61 -5.45
CA ALA A 428 -4.37 -10.21 -5.58
C ALA A 428 -4.96 -9.39 -4.42
N ASP A 429 -4.41 -8.21 -4.17
CA ASP A 429 -4.88 -7.28 -3.14
C ASP A 429 -4.78 -5.82 -3.59
N VAL A 430 -5.50 -4.92 -2.92
CA VAL A 430 -5.59 -3.48 -3.26
C VAL A 430 -5.59 -2.63 -1.99
N ALA A 431 -4.83 -1.53 -2.00
CA ALA A 431 -4.85 -0.51 -0.95
C ALA A 431 -5.16 0.87 -1.53
N ALA A 432 -6.01 1.63 -0.84
CA ALA A 432 -6.13 3.06 -1.05
C ALA A 432 -4.94 3.77 -0.37
N LEU A 433 -4.36 4.76 -1.04
CA LEU A 433 -3.20 5.49 -0.56
C LEU A 433 -3.57 6.93 -0.18
N SER A 434 -2.83 7.52 0.76
CA SER A 434 -3.10 8.89 1.26
C SER A 434 -2.85 10.00 0.23
N ASP A 435 -2.26 9.67 -0.91
CA ASP A 435 -2.01 10.55 -2.06
C ASP A 435 -3.18 10.53 -3.08
N GLY A 436 -4.29 9.87 -2.75
CA GLY A 436 -5.46 9.70 -3.62
C GLY A 436 -5.31 8.64 -4.70
N SER A 437 -4.26 7.81 -4.67
CA SER A 437 -4.07 6.71 -5.63
C SER A 437 -4.43 5.35 -5.03
N PHE A 438 -4.50 4.32 -5.89
CA PHE A 438 -4.77 2.94 -5.50
C PHE A 438 -3.61 2.04 -5.93
N ALA A 439 -3.01 1.36 -4.95
CA ALA A 439 -1.97 0.35 -5.17
C ALA A 439 -2.61 -1.03 -5.36
N TYR A 440 -2.39 -1.64 -6.52
CA TYR A 440 -2.82 -2.99 -6.86
C TYR A 440 -1.62 -3.93 -6.89
N ALA A 441 -1.67 -5.04 -6.17
CA ALA A 441 -0.59 -6.02 -6.11
C ALA A 441 -1.08 -7.44 -6.33
N TRP A 442 -0.31 -8.27 -7.04
CA TRP A 442 -0.67 -9.67 -7.34
C TRP A 442 0.56 -10.52 -7.65
N ALA A 443 0.43 -11.84 -7.49
CA ALA A 443 1.49 -12.79 -7.82
C ALA A 443 1.40 -13.28 -9.27
N ASP A 444 2.56 -13.40 -9.90
CA ASP A 444 2.77 -14.06 -11.19
C ASP A 444 3.74 -15.24 -11.04
N GLY A 445 3.17 -16.44 -10.88
CA GLY A 445 3.91 -17.70 -10.88
C GLY A 445 4.37 -18.20 -12.27
N VAL A 446 4.14 -17.43 -13.34
CA VAL A 446 4.68 -17.70 -14.69
C VAL A 446 6.01 -16.97 -14.90
N GLN A 447 6.17 -15.79 -14.30
CA GLN A 447 7.40 -15.00 -14.31
C GLN A 447 8.19 -15.07 -12.99
N ASP A 448 7.72 -15.85 -12.00
CA ASP A 448 8.28 -15.94 -10.65
C ASP A 448 8.47 -14.56 -9.98
N ARG A 449 7.37 -13.78 -9.92
CA ARG A 449 7.41 -12.39 -9.41
C ARG A 449 6.12 -11.93 -8.76
N VAL A 450 6.22 -10.89 -7.93
CA VAL A 450 5.07 -10.09 -7.50
C VAL A 450 5.05 -8.79 -8.30
N HIS A 451 3.86 -8.36 -8.67
CA HIS A 451 3.60 -7.08 -9.34
C HIS A 451 3.03 -6.07 -8.35
N LEU A 452 3.35 -4.80 -8.56
CA LEU A 452 2.77 -3.65 -7.87
C LEU A 452 2.58 -2.52 -8.88
N ARG A 453 1.37 -1.94 -8.96
CA ARG A 453 1.04 -0.80 -9.82
C ARG A 453 0.07 0.16 -9.13
N ARG A 454 0.30 1.46 -9.30
CA ARG A 454 -0.42 2.56 -8.68
C ARG A 454 -1.20 3.34 -9.73
N TYR A 455 -2.50 3.48 -9.52
CA TYR A 455 -3.41 4.18 -10.42
C TYR A 455 -4.07 5.36 -9.71
N VAL A 456 -4.11 6.52 -10.38
CA VAL A 456 -4.83 7.71 -9.87
C VAL A 456 -6.26 7.71 -10.38
N GLY A 457 -6.48 7.32 -11.64
CA GLY A 457 -7.77 7.35 -12.30
C GLY A 457 -7.98 6.19 -13.28
N PRO A 458 -9.17 6.11 -13.90
CA PRO A 458 -9.57 5.01 -14.80
C PRO A 458 -8.69 4.86 -16.05
N ASP A 459 -8.10 5.97 -16.51
CA ASP A 459 -7.30 6.04 -17.74
C ASP A 459 -5.82 6.44 -17.46
N GLU A 460 -5.48 6.70 -16.18
CA GLU A 460 -4.20 7.30 -15.76
C GLU A 460 -3.53 6.47 -14.65
N PRO A 461 -2.53 5.62 -14.98
CA PRO A 461 -1.57 5.16 -13.99
C PRO A 461 -0.77 6.36 -13.47
N LYS A 462 -0.28 6.31 -12.23
CA LYS A 462 0.50 7.42 -11.66
C LYS A 462 1.86 7.60 -12.36
N LEU A 463 2.34 6.55 -13.02
CA LEU A 463 3.53 6.53 -13.87
C LEU A 463 3.18 6.11 -15.31
N PRO A 464 3.59 6.87 -16.35
CA PRO A 464 3.24 6.55 -17.73
C PRO A 464 4.04 5.39 -18.36
N ASP A 465 5.29 5.17 -17.95
CA ASP A 465 6.23 4.19 -18.55
C ASP A 465 6.39 2.90 -17.69
N LEU A 466 5.29 2.38 -17.14
CA LEU A 466 5.32 1.28 -16.17
C LEU A 466 5.81 -0.08 -16.73
N GLY A 467 7.08 -0.37 -16.47
CA GLY A 467 7.42 -1.62 -15.77
C GLY A 467 6.95 -1.53 -14.30
N ASP A 468 6.68 -2.66 -13.66
CA ASP A 468 6.05 -2.67 -12.33
C ASP A 468 6.93 -2.01 -11.25
N GLU A 469 6.30 -1.27 -10.32
CA GLU A 469 6.98 -0.19 -9.56
C GLU A 469 8.03 -0.67 -8.56
N ALA A 470 7.91 -1.91 -8.08
CA ALA A 470 8.86 -2.55 -7.18
C ALA A 470 9.36 -3.88 -7.78
N PRO A 471 10.61 -3.94 -8.29
CA PRO A 471 11.20 -5.19 -8.76
C PRO A 471 11.84 -5.96 -7.60
N TRP A 472 11.09 -6.86 -6.97
CA TRP A 472 11.62 -7.72 -5.91
C TRP A 472 12.47 -8.89 -6.48
N PRO A 473 13.78 -8.97 -6.17
CA PRO A 473 14.62 -10.08 -6.61
C PRO A 473 14.37 -11.34 -5.76
N GLY A 474 14.58 -12.51 -6.36
CA GLY A 474 14.57 -13.79 -5.63
C GLY A 474 13.17 -14.27 -5.21
N VAL A 475 12.11 -13.73 -5.81
CA VAL A 475 10.77 -14.31 -5.74
C VAL A 475 10.74 -15.61 -6.54
N ILE A 476 10.09 -16.65 -6.01
CA ILE A 476 9.93 -17.98 -6.63
C ILE A 476 8.57 -18.54 -6.20
N ASN A 477 7.76 -19.05 -7.14
CA ASN A 477 6.38 -19.52 -6.92
C ASN A 477 5.55 -18.63 -5.96
N PRO A 478 5.40 -17.31 -6.21
CA PRO A 478 4.56 -16.46 -5.39
C PRO A 478 3.07 -16.84 -5.57
N ASP A 479 2.27 -16.68 -4.50
CA ASP A 479 0.84 -17.02 -4.51
C ASP A 479 -0.07 -15.91 -3.96
N THR A 480 -0.12 -15.78 -2.63
CA THR A 480 -0.98 -14.83 -1.95
C THR A 480 -0.21 -13.56 -1.68
N VAL A 481 -0.72 -12.43 -2.13
CA VAL A 481 -0.23 -11.09 -1.80
C VAL A 481 -1.20 -10.45 -0.82
N SER A 482 -0.68 -9.64 0.11
CA SER A 482 -1.50 -8.73 0.90
C SER A 482 -0.81 -7.37 1.05
N VAL A 483 -1.59 -6.31 1.02
CA VAL A 483 -1.12 -4.92 1.14
C VAL A 483 -1.86 -4.18 2.26
N SER A 484 -1.18 -3.26 2.91
CA SER A 484 -1.80 -2.33 3.86
C SER A 484 -1.05 -1.01 3.85
N SER A 485 -1.80 0.09 3.97
CA SER A 485 -1.28 1.46 3.89
C SER A 485 -1.62 2.26 5.14
N VAL A 486 -0.73 3.22 5.45
CA VAL A 486 -1.00 4.40 6.28
C VAL A 486 -0.38 5.61 5.55
N PRO A 487 -0.55 6.86 6.02
CA PRO A 487 -0.02 8.01 5.28
C PRO A 487 1.47 7.90 4.95
N ASN A 488 1.81 7.99 3.66
CA ASN A 488 3.17 7.84 3.11
C ASN A 488 3.87 6.51 3.54
N ARG A 489 3.12 5.42 3.75
CA ARG A 489 3.68 4.06 3.93
C ARG A 489 2.78 3.00 3.32
N LEU A 490 3.39 2.08 2.57
CA LEU A 490 2.75 0.88 2.05
C LEU A 490 3.60 -0.33 2.44
N VAL A 491 3.04 -1.29 3.15
CA VAL A 491 3.65 -2.61 3.32
C VAL A 491 3.05 -3.58 2.31
N VAL A 492 3.92 -4.32 1.61
CA VAL A 492 3.54 -5.40 0.70
C VAL A 492 4.16 -6.69 1.23
N VAL A 493 3.33 -7.70 1.49
CA VAL A 493 3.78 -9.05 1.87
C VAL A 493 3.23 -10.09 0.92
N TRP A 494 3.94 -11.20 0.77
CA TRP A 494 3.47 -12.33 -0.01
C TRP A 494 4.02 -13.66 0.49
N SER A 495 3.32 -14.76 0.20
CA SER A 495 3.88 -16.10 0.35
C SER A 495 4.65 -16.47 -0.93
N GLY A 496 5.89 -16.93 -0.77
CA GLY A 496 6.76 -17.42 -1.86
C GLY A 496 7.62 -18.60 -1.40
N THR A 497 8.41 -19.18 -2.30
CA THR A 497 9.31 -20.30 -2.00
C THR A 497 10.74 -19.82 -1.76
N VAL A 498 11.29 -20.07 -0.57
CA VAL A 498 12.71 -19.86 -0.24
C VAL A 498 13.30 -21.18 0.24
N ASP A 499 14.46 -21.57 -0.30
CA ASP A 499 15.13 -22.85 0.00
C ASP A 499 14.24 -24.12 -0.04
N SER A 500 13.26 -24.13 -0.96
CA SER A 500 12.25 -25.19 -1.15
C SER A 500 11.14 -25.26 -0.08
N VAL A 501 11.01 -24.25 0.77
CA VAL A 501 9.98 -24.10 1.80
C VAL A 501 9.13 -22.86 1.50
N SER A 502 7.83 -22.88 1.83
CA SER A 502 6.99 -21.68 1.70
C SER A 502 7.26 -20.74 2.87
N GLN A 503 7.53 -19.48 2.56
CA GLN A 503 7.94 -18.43 3.49
C GLN A 503 7.18 -17.15 3.18
N ILE A 504 7.00 -16.29 4.19
CA ILE A 504 6.43 -14.96 4.02
C ILE A 504 7.57 -13.99 3.71
N GLN A 505 7.50 -13.38 2.54
CA GLN A 505 8.42 -12.33 2.10
C GLN A 505 7.69 -10.98 2.14
N GLY A 506 8.41 -9.87 2.20
CA GLY A 506 7.79 -8.56 2.11
C GLY A 506 8.73 -7.38 2.26
N GLN A 507 8.20 -6.19 1.99
CA GLN A 507 8.93 -4.93 2.08
C GLN A 507 7.99 -3.78 2.45
N VAL A 508 8.52 -2.79 3.18
CA VAL A 508 7.86 -1.51 3.42
C VAL A 508 8.38 -0.47 2.42
N LEU A 509 7.47 0.30 1.83
CA LEU A 509 7.69 1.32 0.83
C LEU A 509 7.10 2.67 1.30
N SER A 510 7.59 3.77 0.76
CA SER A 510 7.05 5.14 0.91
C SER A 510 6.61 5.70 -0.45
N PHE A 511 5.70 6.69 -0.44
CA PHE A 511 5.00 7.17 -1.64
C PHE A 511 4.41 8.59 -1.50
#